data_AF-A0A9D7GQS8-F1
#
_entry.id   AF-A0A9D7GQS8-F1
#
_cell.length_a   1.000
_cell.length_b   1.000
_cell.length_c   1.000
_cell.angle_alpha   90.00
_cell.angle_beta   90.00
_cell.angle_gamma   90.00
#
_symmetry.space_group_name_H-M   'P 1'
#
loop_
_entity.id
_entity.type
_entity.pdbx_description
1 polymer ?
#
loop_
_entity_poly.entity_id
_entity_poly.type
_entity_poly.pdbx_seq_one_letter_code
_entity_poly.pdbx_strand_id
1 'polypeptide(L)'
;MRTTLLRVVGVTALSLAAACSDTDSTGLPRATDAASTNAAVNADGRRVYEQIERLANPLVSEVTVVKARHELYNKGNPSTDVSTHSADVSAFVTGVAGRDNAYAAAIAGALLPDKLLIYPKRDGTPVFWLSWVFGGYGGRTLNDDVVDIGLGAIFGDLLGNTNNVTPGLTTDNVPANDVPFRTTFPYLGVAH
;
A
#
# COMPACT_ATOMS: atom_id res chain seq x y z
N MET A 1 -46.76 41.57 -41.55
CA MET A 1 -45.37 41.40 -42.00
C MET A 1 -44.46 42.34 -41.22
N ARG A 2 -43.76 41.82 -40.22
CA ARG A 2 -42.53 42.39 -39.64
C ARG A 2 -41.95 41.34 -38.69
N THR A 3 -40.85 40.77 -39.14
CA THR A 3 -39.98 39.78 -38.51
C THR A 3 -39.13 40.41 -37.39
N THR A 4 -38.34 39.56 -36.73
CA THR A 4 -37.25 39.80 -35.74
C THR A 4 -37.66 39.96 -34.27
N LEU A 5 -36.98 39.40 -33.26
CA LEU A 5 -35.67 38.73 -33.18
C LEU A 5 -35.67 37.88 -31.88
N LEU A 6 -35.41 36.58 -31.97
CA LEU A 6 -35.29 35.68 -30.81
C LEU A 6 -33.90 35.89 -30.17
N ARG A 7 -33.84 36.46 -28.96
CA ARG A 7 -32.60 36.56 -28.19
C ARG A 7 -32.40 35.27 -27.38
N VAL A 8 -31.54 34.40 -27.89
CA VAL A 8 -30.95 33.29 -27.13
C VAL A 8 -29.90 33.88 -26.19
N VAL A 9 -30.18 33.88 -24.89
CA VAL A 9 -29.17 34.16 -23.86
C VAL A 9 -28.42 32.85 -23.62
N GLY A 10 -27.26 32.72 -24.26
CA GLY A 10 -26.31 31.64 -23.96
C GLY A 10 -25.70 31.87 -22.59
N VAL A 11 -26.01 31.00 -21.64
CA VAL A 11 -25.27 30.92 -20.36
C VAL A 11 -23.98 30.17 -20.65
N THR A 12 -22.91 30.89 -20.96
CA THR A 12 -21.56 30.35 -20.92
C THR A 12 -21.18 30.12 -19.46
N ALA A 13 -21.23 28.87 -19.02
CA ALA A 13 -20.64 28.44 -17.77
C ALA A 13 -19.11 28.61 -17.88
N LEU A 14 -18.59 29.69 -17.31
CA LEU A 14 -17.17 29.92 -17.14
C LEU A 14 -16.69 28.97 -16.04
N SER A 15 -16.29 27.76 -16.42
CA SER A 15 -15.60 26.84 -15.52
C SER A 15 -14.25 27.48 -15.16
N LEU A 16 -14.17 28.08 -13.97
CA LEU A 16 -12.91 28.38 -13.32
C LEU A 16 -12.19 27.06 -13.09
N ALA A 17 -11.30 26.70 -14.01
CA ALA A 17 -10.23 25.77 -13.72
C ALA A 17 -9.36 26.46 -12.67
N ALA A 18 -9.59 26.12 -11.40
CA ALA A 18 -8.59 26.31 -10.35
C ALA A 18 -7.42 25.39 -10.72
N ALA A 19 -6.54 25.87 -11.60
CA ALA A 19 -5.23 25.30 -11.77
C ALA A 19 -4.52 25.47 -10.43
N CYS A 20 -4.21 24.36 -9.76
CA CYS A 20 -3.24 24.36 -8.68
C CYS A 20 -1.90 24.78 -9.29
N SER A 21 -1.60 26.08 -9.25
CA SER A 21 -0.25 26.56 -9.45
C SER A 21 0.51 26.28 -8.16
N ASP A 22 1.09 25.07 -8.06
CA ASP A 22 2.09 24.75 -7.05
C ASP A 22 3.37 25.52 -7.37
N THR A 23 3.42 26.80 -7.00
CA THR A 23 4.65 27.54 -6.81
C THR A 23 5.00 27.50 -5.33
N ASP A 24 5.41 26.34 -4.85
CA ASP A 24 6.18 26.26 -3.60
C ASP A 24 7.24 25.18 -3.70
N SER A 25 8.44 25.59 -3.31
CA SER A 25 9.72 24.89 -3.42
C SER A 25 9.88 23.72 -2.44
N THR A 26 8.85 22.87 -2.30
CA THR A 26 8.98 21.55 -1.67
C THR A 26 9.33 20.47 -2.70
N GLY A 27 9.79 20.91 -3.87
CA GLY A 27 10.03 20.10 -5.05
C GLY A 27 10.96 18.92 -4.78
N LEU A 28 10.56 17.78 -5.35
CA LEU A 28 11.39 16.60 -5.60
C LEU A 28 12.88 16.95 -5.72
N PRO A 29 13.80 16.17 -5.10
CA PRO A 29 15.20 16.53 -5.02
C PRO A 29 15.75 16.93 -6.39
N ARG A 30 16.41 18.08 -6.47
CA ARG A 30 17.00 18.57 -7.72
C ARG A 30 18.30 17.81 -7.99
N ALA A 31 18.72 17.75 -9.25
CA ALA A 31 19.98 17.08 -9.64
C ALA A 31 21.22 17.60 -8.86
N THR A 32 21.14 18.81 -8.31
CA THR A 32 22.19 19.45 -7.48
C THR A 32 22.23 18.98 -6.03
N ASP A 33 21.22 18.24 -5.57
CA ASP A 33 21.15 17.76 -4.19
C ASP A 33 22.02 16.50 -4.08
N ALA A 34 22.93 16.47 -3.10
CA ALA A 34 24.10 15.59 -3.02
C ALA A 34 23.84 14.07 -2.85
N ALA A 35 22.64 13.57 -3.14
CA ALA A 35 22.28 12.16 -3.02
C ALA A 35 21.93 11.55 -4.38
N SER A 36 22.77 10.61 -4.84
CA SER A 36 22.65 9.77 -6.03
C SER A 36 23.01 10.42 -7.37
N THR A 37 24.17 10.06 -7.92
CA THR A 37 24.62 10.42 -9.27
C THR A 37 23.98 9.55 -10.37
N ASN A 38 23.05 8.65 -10.03
CA ASN A 38 22.52 7.63 -10.95
C ASN A 38 21.07 7.84 -11.39
N ALA A 39 20.39 8.91 -10.95
CA ALA A 39 19.00 9.18 -11.36
C ALA A 39 18.95 10.00 -12.66
N ALA A 40 18.09 9.59 -13.60
CA ALA A 40 17.81 10.36 -14.81
C ALA A 40 17.23 11.74 -14.45
N VAL A 41 17.56 12.76 -15.22
CA VAL A 41 17.10 14.14 -15.00
C VAL A 41 16.23 14.55 -16.19
N ASN A 42 15.04 15.10 -15.94
CA ASN A 42 14.16 15.58 -17.01
C ASN A 42 14.68 16.91 -17.62
N ALA A 43 14.03 17.39 -18.68
CA ALA A 43 14.40 18.63 -19.36
C ALA A 43 14.41 19.87 -18.43
N ASP A 44 13.68 19.83 -17.32
CA ASP A 44 13.59 20.90 -16.32
C ASP A 44 14.64 20.80 -15.20
N GLY A 45 15.56 19.83 -15.27
CA GLY A 45 16.58 19.61 -14.25
C GLY A 45 16.08 18.89 -13.00
N ARG A 46 14.90 18.25 -13.04
CA ARG A 46 14.31 17.47 -11.92
C ARG A 46 14.69 16.00 -12.02
N ARG A 47 14.97 15.37 -10.88
CA ARG A 47 15.23 13.93 -10.83
C ARG A 47 13.96 13.16 -11.18
N VAL A 48 14.13 12.16 -12.03
CA VAL A 48 13.10 11.20 -12.42
C VAL A 48 13.42 9.89 -11.70
N TYR A 49 12.41 9.34 -11.03
CA TYR A 49 12.50 8.07 -10.34
C TYR A 49 11.63 7.06 -11.07
N GLU A 50 12.18 5.87 -11.31
CA GLU A 50 11.39 4.72 -11.75
C GLU A 50 11.03 3.88 -10.51
N GLN A 51 9.76 3.55 -10.38
CA GLN A 51 9.31 2.61 -9.36
C GLN A 51 9.77 1.20 -9.74
N ILE A 52 10.57 0.57 -8.87
CA ILE A 52 11.07 -0.80 -9.06
C ILE A 52 10.20 -1.80 -8.31
N GLU A 53 9.82 -1.49 -7.06
CA GLU A 53 9.22 -2.41 -6.12
C GLU A 53 8.34 -1.66 -5.11
N ARG A 54 7.36 -2.35 -4.52
CA ARG A 54 6.56 -1.82 -3.40
C ARG A 54 6.96 -2.50 -2.10
N LEU A 55 7.11 -1.70 -1.05
CA LEU A 55 7.66 -2.16 0.24
C LEU A 55 6.63 -2.17 1.38
N ALA A 56 5.36 -1.92 1.07
CA ALA A 56 4.36 -1.79 2.10
C ALA A 56 4.04 -3.15 2.75
N ASN A 57 3.88 -4.23 1.98
CA ASN A 57 3.58 -5.57 2.47
C ASN A 57 4.44 -6.65 1.76
N PRO A 58 5.59 -7.02 2.35
CA PRO A 58 6.52 -7.95 1.70
C PRO A 58 5.90 -9.35 1.48
N LEU A 59 5.04 -9.82 2.40
CA LEU A 59 4.37 -11.11 2.28
C LEU A 59 3.51 -11.21 1.02
N VAL A 60 2.78 -10.14 0.68
CA VAL A 60 1.88 -10.17 -0.48
C VAL A 60 2.66 -10.29 -1.77
N SER A 61 3.69 -9.44 -1.95
CA SER A 61 4.51 -9.45 -3.15
C SER A 61 5.19 -10.82 -3.33
N GLU A 62 5.85 -11.32 -2.28
CA GLU A 62 6.71 -12.49 -2.43
C GLU A 62 5.99 -13.84 -2.43
N VAL A 63 4.92 -13.97 -1.64
CA VAL A 63 4.30 -15.27 -1.36
C VAL A 63 2.96 -15.43 -2.06
N THR A 64 2.14 -14.37 -2.10
CA THR A 64 0.75 -14.50 -2.57
C THR A 64 0.57 -14.17 -4.05
N VAL A 65 1.34 -13.22 -4.57
CA VAL A 65 1.29 -12.84 -5.99
C VAL A 65 2.18 -13.78 -6.79
N VAL A 66 1.64 -14.37 -7.85
CA VAL A 66 2.39 -15.27 -8.72
C VAL A 66 3.55 -14.54 -9.40
N LYS A 67 4.72 -15.19 -9.51
CA LYS A 67 5.96 -14.59 -10.04
C LYS A 67 5.79 -13.94 -11.42
N ALA A 68 4.97 -14.50 -12.30
CA ALA A 68 4.68 -13.93 -13.62
C ALA A 68 3.99 -12.56 -13.58
N ARG A 69 3.40 -12.18 -12.44
CA ARG A 69 2.67 -10.92 -12.23
C ARG A 69 3.41 -9.95 -11.30
N HIS A 70 4.63 -10.27 -10.89
CA HIS A 70 5.45 -9.42 -10.00
C HIS A 70 5.70 -8.05 -10.62
N GLU A 71 6.13 -7.96 -11.87
CA GLU A 71 6.36 -6.65 -12.51
C GLU A 71 5.09 -5.78 -12.54
N LEU A 72 3.93 -6.40 -12.77
CA LEU A 72 2.64 -5.71 -12.77
C LEU A 72 2.27 -5.21 -11.37
N TYR A 73 2.50 -6.02 -10.34
CA TYR A 73 2.29 -5.63 -8.96
C TYR A 73 3.27 -4.51 -8.56
N ASN A 74 4.55 -4.68 -8.85
CA ASN A 74 5.64 -3.82 -8.40
C ASN A 74 5.59 -2.42 -8.99
N LYS A 75 5.23 -2.31 -10.28
CA LYS A 75 5.08 -1.02 -11.00
C LYS A 75 3.64 -0.49 -10.98
N GLY A 76 2.69 -1.28 -10.49
CA GLY A 76 1.27 -0.96 -10.46
C GLY A 76 0.92 0.16 -9.48
N ASN A 77 -0.19 0.85 -9.75
CA ASN A 77 -0.74 1.82 -8.80
C ASN A 77 -1.48 1.05 -7.68
N PRO A 78 -1.14 1.28 -6.40
CA PRO A 78 -1.78 0.57 -5.29
C PRO A 78 -3.30 0.72 -5.22
N SER A 79 -3.89 1.78 -5.80
CA SER A 79 -5.35 1.92 -5.89
C SER A 79 -6.04 0.83 -6.73
N THR A 80 -5.30 0.15 -7.60
CA THR A 80 -5.82 -0.91 -8.49
C THR A 80 -5.57 -2.32 -7.97
N ASP A 81 -4.94 -2.47 -6.80
CA ASP A 81 -4.55 -3.78 -6.27
C ASP A 81 -5.75 -4.71 -6.06
N VAL A 82 -6.81 -4.20 -5.44
CA VAL A 82 -8.00 -5.00 -5.13
C VAL A 82 -8.62 -5.54 -6.41
N SER A 83 -8.69 -4.74 -7.48
CA SER A 83 -9.22 -5.21 -8.77
C SER A 83 -8.27 -6.18 -9.48
N THR A 84 -6.97 -6.00 -9.32
CA THR A 84 -5.96 -6.67 -10.16
C THR A 84 -5.38 -7.92 -9.51
N HIS A 85 -5.31 -7.99 -8.18
CA HIS A 85 -4.54 -9.00 -7.44
C HIS A 85 -5.32 -9.75 -6.37
N SER A 86 -6.59 -9.40 -6.09
CA SER A 86 -7.39 -10.17 -5.12
C SER A 86 -7.50 -11.65 -5.50
N ALA A 87 -7.59 -11.95 -6.79
CA ALA A 87 -7.62 -13.33 -7.28
C ALA A 87 -6.33 -14.09 -7.00
N ASP A 88 -5.17 -13.43 -7.12
CA ASP A 88 -3.86 -14.04 -6.81
C ASP A 88 -3.80 -14.40 -5.32
N VAL A 89 -4.15 -13.46 -4.44
CA VAL A 89 -4.17 -13.66 -2.98
C VAL A 89 -5.16 -14.74 -2.58
N SER A 90 -6.40 -14.68 -3.08
CA SER A 90 -7.42 -15.68 -2.74
C SER A 90 -7.06 -17.07 -3.28
N ALA A 91 -6.45 -17.17 -4.46
CA ALA A 91 -5.96 -18.45 -4.99
C ALA A 91 -4.87 -19.07 -4.11
N PHE A 92 -3.96 -18.26 -3.57
CA PHE A 92 -2.97 -18.73 -2.60
C PHE A 92 -3.64 -19.22 -1.30
N VAL A 93 -4.55 -18.44 -0.72
CA VAL A 93 -5.21 -18.77 0.56
C VAL A 93 -6.09 -20.03 0.43
N THR A 94 -6.74 -20.22 -0.70
CA THR A 94 -7.56 -21.41 -0.95
C THR A 94 -6.71 -22.62 -1.35
N GLY A 95 -5.78 -22.45 -2.28
CA GLY A 95 -5.01 -23.55 -2.87
C GLY A 95 -3.86 -24.04 -2.00
N VAL A 96 -3.19 -23.14 -1.27
CA VAL A 96 -2.04 -23.47 -0.41
C VAL A 96 -2.46 -23.61 1.05
N ALA A 97 -3.18 -22.62 1.59
CA ALA A 97 -3.61 -22.67 3.00
C ALA A 97 -4.90 -23.51 3.20
N GLY A 98 -5.59 -23.92 2.14
CA GLY A 98 -6.76 -24.79 2.23
C GLY A 98 -7.98 -24.13 2.86
N ARG A 99 -8.03 -22.79 2.94
CA ARG A 99 -9.14 -22.05 3.54
C ARG A 99 -10.32 -21.94 2.58
N ASP A 100 -11.50 -21.67 3.12
CA ASP A 100 -12.70 -21.46 2.31
C ASP A 100 -12.66 -20.13 1.52
N ASN A 101 -13.49 -20.03 0.49
CA ASN A 101 -13.53 -18.86 -0.38
C ASN A 101 -13.94 -17.56 0.35
N ALA A 102 -14.80 -17.63 1.36
CA ALA A 102 -15.24 -16.44 2.09
C ALA A 102 -14.09 -15.88 2.95
N TYR A 103 -13.34 -16.77 3.61
CA TYR A 103 -12.14 -16.40 4.34
C TYR A 103 -11.05 -15.86 3.41
N ALA A 104 -10.84 -16.50 2.25
CA ALA A 104 -9.87 -16.05 1.26
C ALA A 104 -10.18 -14.66 0.70
N ALA A 105 -11.46 -14.32 0.52
CA ALA A 105 -11.87 -12.98 0.13
C ALA A 105 -11.65 -11.95 1.25
N ALA A 106 -11.91 -12.34 2.50
CA ALA A 106 -11.64 -11.49 3.66
C ALA A 106 -10.14 -11.20 3.82
N ILE A 107 -9.27 -12.20 3.64
CA ILE A 107 -7.81 -12.03 3.65
C ILE A 107 -7.35 -11.14 2.50
N ALA A 108 -7.84 -11.35 1.27
CA ALA A 108 -7.49 -10.50 0.14
C ALA A 108 -7.87 -9.02 0.40
N GLY A 109 -9.06 -8.78 0.96
CA GLY A 109 -9.47 -7.44 1.39
C GLY A 109 -8.64 -6.89 2.55
N ALA A 110 -8.15 -7.75 3.45
CA ALA A 110 -7.31 -7.36 4.57
C ALA A 110 -5.89 -6.91 4.14
N LEU A 111 -5.36 -7.57 3.11
CA LEU A 111 -3.98 -7.44 2.65
C LEU A 111 -3.78 -6.43 1.51
N LEU A 112 -4.86 -6.08 0.79
CA LEU A 112 -4.86 -5.14 -0.33
C LEU A 112 -5.77 -3.94 0.00
N PRO A 113 -5.45 -2.71 -0.45
CA PRO A 113 -4.30 -2.35 -1.28
C PRO A 113 -3.00 -2.26 -0.49
N ASP A 114 -1.89 -2.44 -1.20
CA ASP A 114 -0.56 -2.45 -0.60
C ASP A 114 -0.05 -1.03 -0.33
N LYS A 115 -0.44 -0.50 0.83
CA LYS A 115 -0.16 0.88 1.25
C LYS A 115 0.25 0.89 2.72
N LEU A 116 1.28 1.68 3.04
CA LEU A 116 1.58 2.04 4.43
C LEU A 116 0.65 3.19 4.85
N LEU A 117 -0.34 2.89 5.68
CA LEU A 117 -1.17 3.91 6.29
C LEU A 117 -0.50 4.43 7.56
N ILE A 118 -0.21 5.73 7.61
CA ILE A 118 0.37 6.40 8.76
C ILE A 118 -0.70 7.27 9.39
N TYR A 119 -0.96 7.03 10.68
CA TYR A 119 -1.87 7.85 11.47
C TYR A 119 -1.08 8.47 12.64
N PRO A 120 -0.52 9.69 12.47
CA PRO A 120 0.49 10.26 13.37
C PRO A 120 -0.03 10.66 14.76
N LYS A 121 -1.34 10.65 14.98
CA LYS A 121 -1.95 10.89 16.30
C LYS A 121 -3.23 10.07 16.40
N ARG A 122 -3.28 9.09 17.29
CA ARG A 122 -4.54 8.46 17.69
C ARG A 122 -4.38 7.73 19.04
N ASP A 123 -5.10 8.22 20.04
CA ASP A 123 -4.95 7.81 21.43
C ASP A 123 -5.82 6.57 21.74
N GLY A 124 -5.27 5.61 22.51
CA GLY A 124 -6.06 4.74 23.39
C GLY A 124 -6.62 3.40 22.86
N THR A 125 -6.25 2.91 21.67
CA THR A 125 -6.64 1.57 21.19
C THR A 125 -5.43 0.86 20.60
N PRO A 126 -5.22 -0.45 20.85
CA PRO A 126 -4.13 -1.18 20.23
C PRO A 126 -4.23 -1.06 18.70
N VAL A 127 -3.19 -0.47 18.12
CA VAL A 127 -2.98 -0.39 16.69
C VAL A 127 -1.99 -1.50 16.38
N PHE A 128 -2.35 -2.42 15.49
CA PHE A 128 -1.43 -3.31 14.82
C PHE A 128 -1.92 -3.49 13.39
N TRP A 129 -1.05 -3.95 12.51
CA TRP A 129 -1.27 -3.97 11.06
C TRP A 129 -2.67 -4.42 10.60
N LEU A 130 -3.25 -5.47 11.19
CA LEU A 130 -4.58 -6.01 10.82
C LEU A 130 -5.71 -5.67 11.80
N SER A 131 -5.48 -4.81 12.80
CA SER A 131 -6.50 -4.45 13.79
C SER A 131 -7.78 -3.87 13.18
N TRP A 132 -7.71 -3.26 11.99
CA TRP A 132 -8.87 -2.75 11.26
C TRP A 132 -9.88 -3.83 10.84
N VAL A 133 -9.42 -5.07 10.64
CA VAL A 133 -10.29 -6.22 10.35
C VAL A 133 -11.23 -6.52 11.53
N PHE A 134 -10.81 -6.17 12.75
CA PHE A 134 -11.59 -6.35 13.98
C PHE A 134 -12.37 -5.09 14.39
N GLY A 135 -12.56 -4.14 13.47
CA GLY A 135 -13.15 -2.83 13.81
C GLY A 135 -12.23 -1.93 14.63
N GLY A 136 -10.95 -2.29 14.74
CA GLY A 136 -9.89 -1.43 15.26
C GLY A 136 -9.42 -0.40 14.24
N TYR A 137 -8.30 0.24 14.51
CA TYR A 137 -7.74 1.28 13.65
C TYR A 137 -6.59 0.74 12.82
N GLY A 138 -6.65 0.82 11.48
CA GLY A 138 -5.55 0.37 10.63
C GLY A 138 -4.25 1.14 10.85
N GLY A 139 -3.17 0.66 10.24
CA GLY A 139 -1.81 1.22 10.37
C GLY A 139 -0.85 0.18 10.94
N ARG A 140 0.45 0.45 10.90
CA ARG A 140 1.50 -0.47 11.39
C ARG A 140 2.25 0.19 12.55
N THR A 141 2.44 -0.54 13.65
CA THR A 141 3.44 -0.12 14.64
C THR A 141 4.84 -0.44 14.13
N LEU A 142 5.86 0.21 14.70
CA LEU A 142 7.25 -0.13 14.34
C LEU A 142 7.60 -1.57 14.71
N ASN A 143 7.03 -2.08 15.81
CA ASN A 143 7.32 -3.42 16.33
C ASN A 143 6.41 -4.51 15.76
N ASP A 144 5.51 -4.19 14.83
CA ASP A 144 4.68 -5.21 14.18
C ASP A 144 5.56 -6.10 13.29
N ASP A 145 5.60 -7.39 13.60
CA ASP A 145 6.11 -8.39 12.66
C ASP A 145 5.02 -8.67 11.62
N VAL A 146 5.12 -7.95 10.50
CA VAL A 146 4.09 -7.95 9.47
C VAL A 146 4.03 -9.27 8.72
N VAL A 147 5.13 -10.02 8.68
CA VAL A 147 5.17 -11.33 8.00
C VAL A 147 4.48 -12.35 8.89
N ASP A 148 4.86 -12.42 10.18
CA ASP A 148 4.24 -13.33 11.14
C ASP A 148 2.75 -13.02 11.37
N ILE A 149 2.37 -11.74 11.44
CA ILE A 149 0.95 -11.35 11.52
C ILE A 149 0.18 -11.83 10.27
N GLY A 150 0.77 -11.68 9.08
CA GLY A 150 0.12 -12.09 7.83
C GLY A 150 0.01 -13.62 7.69
N LEU A 151 1.08 -14.33 8.03
CA LEU A 151 1.11 -15.80 8.07
C LEU A 151 0.17 -16.34 9.15
N GLY A 152 0.10 -15.70 10.32
CA GLY A 152 -0.86 -15.98 11.37
C GLY A 152 -2.31 -15.78 10.92
N ALA A 153 -2.59 -14.79 10.07
CA ALA A 153 -3.92 -14.61 9.47
C ALA A 153 -4.24 -15.68 8.41
N ILE A 154 -3.27 -16.07 7.58
CA ILE A 154 -3.48 -17.04 6.49
C ILE A 154 -3.54 -18.47 7.02
N PHE A 155 -2.53 -18.88 7.79
CA PHE A 155 -2.34 -20.26 8.26
C PHE A 155 -2.78 -20.47 9.71
N GLY A 156 -2.90 -19.41 10.52
CA GLY A 156 -3.24 -19.50 11.95
C GLY A 156 -4.67 -19.08 12.29
N ASP A 157 -4.98 -18.98 13.56
CA ASP A 157 -6.30 -18.59 14.07
C ASP A 157 -6.37 -17.09 14.42
N LEU A 158 -5.45 -16.27 13.91
CA LEU A 158 -5.34 -14.85 14.30
C LEU A 158 -6.65 -14.09 14.12
N LEU A 159 -7.41 -14.39 13.06
CA LEU A 159 -8.73 -13.79 12.78
C LEU A 159 -9.91 -14.55 13.42
N GLY A 160 -9.66 -15.47 14.35
CA GLY A 160 -10.66 -16.25 15.08
C GLY A 160 -11.23 -17.47 14.34
N ASN A 161 -10.86 -17.69 13.08
CA ASN A 161 -11.27 -18.88 12.31
C ASN A 161 -10.25 -20.01 12.47
N THR A 162 -10.66 -21.09 13.14
CA THR A 162 -9.83 -22.26 13.43
C THR A 162 -9.93 -23.38 12.39
N ASN A 163 -10.71 -23.22 11.32
CA ASN A 163 -10.85 -24.23 10.27
C ASN A 163 -9.64 -24.25 9.33
N ASN A 164 -9.08 -25.43 9.06
CA ASN A 164 -7.91 -25.62 8.17
C ASN A 164 -6.68 -24.76 8.55
N VAL A 165 -6.43 -24.62 9.86
CA VAL A 165 -5.20 -23.97 10.35
C VAL A 165 -3.99 -24.92 10.24
N THR A 166 -2.82 -24.34 9.96
CA THR A 166 -1.53 -25.01 9.91
C THR A 166 -0.53 -24.25 10.81
N PRO A 167 -0.50 -24.56 12.13
CA PRO A 167 0.29 -23.78 13.09
C PRO A 167 1.78 -23.64 12.75
N GLY A 168 2.38 -24.65 12.10
CA GLY A 168 3.79 -24.62 11.70
C GLY A 168 4.14 -23.64 10.58
N LEU A 169 3.16 -22.97 9.95
CA LEU A 169 3.36 -22.00 8.86
C LEU A 169 2.93 -20.59 9.25
N THR A 170 2.88 -20.29 10.56
CA THR A 170 2.44 -18.98 11.08
C THR A 170 3.57 -17.99 11.30
N THR A 171 4.82 -18.38 11.04
CA THR A 171 6.02 -17.54 11.21
C THR A 171 7.02 -17.72 10.09
N ASP A 172 7.81 -16.70 9.79
CA ASP A 172 8.98 -16.78 8.91
C ASP A 172 10.27 -17.20 9.64
N ASN A 173 10.20 -17.33 10.98
CA ASN A 173 11.30 -17.63 11.90
C ASN A 173 12.39 -16.55 11.98
N VAL A 174 12.05 -15.29 11.71
CA VAL A 174 12.93 -14.12 11.84
C VAL A 174 12.44 -13.25 13.00
N PRO A 175 12.93 -13.45 14.24
CA PRO A 175 12.31 -12.87 15.43
C PRO A 175 12.59 -11.38 15.63
N ALA A 176 13.51 -10.77 14.88
CA ALA A 176 13.90 -9.37 15.02
C ALA A 176 14.68 -8.86 13.81
N ASN A 177 14.69 -7.53 13.66
CA ASN A 177 15.58 -6.84 12.72
C ASN A 177 17.06 -6.95 13.15
N ASP A 178 17.96 -6.98 12.17
CA ASP A 178 19.41 -6.92 12.39
C ASP A 178 19.84 -5.66 13.16
N VAL A 179 19.14 -4.54 12.91
CA VAL A 179 19.37 -3.25 13.57
C VAL A 179 18.11 -2.85 14.34
N PRO A 180 18.20 -2.60 15.66
CA PRO A 180 17.06 -2.18 16.46
C PRO A 180 16.56 -0.80 16.06
N PHE A 181 15.26 -0.56 16.22
CA PHE A 181 14.66 0.75 16.02
C PHE A 181 15.26 1.78 16.99
N ARG A 182 15.44 3.00 16.49
CA ARG A 182 15.88 4.15 17.30
C ARG A 182 14.72 4.67 18.13
N THR A 183 15.04 5.26 19.29
CA THR A 183 14.06 5.95 20.13
C THR A 183 13.80 7.39 19.69
N THR A 184 14.60 7.91 18.75
CA THR A 184 14.49 9.25 18.18
C THR A 184 14.42 9.19 16.66
N PHE A 185 13.72 10.16 16.07
CA PHE A 185 13.59 10.27 14.63
C PHE A 185 14.96 10.51 13.96
N PRO A 186 15.28 9.83 12.83
CA PRO A 186 14.50 8.79 12.16
C PRO A 186 14.52 7.45 12.93
N TYR A 187 13.33 6.88 13.14
CA TYR A 187 13.14 5.66 13.96
C TYR A 187 13.65 4.38 13.30
N LEU A 188 13.65 4.33 11.97
CA LEU A 188 14.25 3.24 11.21
C LEU A 188 15.78 3.37 11.25
N GLY A 189 16.46 2.28 11.57
CA GLY A 189 17.92 2.21 11.54
C GLY A 189 18.49 2.53 10.16
N VAL A 190 19.81 2.75 10.07
CA VAL A 190 20.46 2.83 8.75
C VAL A 190 20.43 1.45 8.10
N ALA A 191 20.28 1.40 6.77
CA ALA A 191 20.38 0.15 6.02
C ALA A 191 21.74 -0.52 6.28
N HIS A 192 21.73 -1.84 6.49
CA HIS A 192 22.92 -2.66 6.66
C HIS A 192 23.32 -3.31 5.32
#